data_AF-A0A538AYZ1-F1
#
_entry.id   AF-A0A538AYZ1-F1
#
_cell.length_a   1.000
_cell.length_b   1.000
_cell.length_c   1.000
_cell.angle_alpha   90.00
_cell.angle_beta   90.00
_cell.angle_gamma   90.00
#
_symmetry.space_group_name_H-M   'P 1'
#
loop_
_entity.id
_entity.type
_entity.pdbx_description
1 polymer ?
#
loop_
_entity_poly.entity_id
_entity_poly.type
_entity_poly.pdbx_seq_one_letter_code
_entity_poly.pdbx_strand_id
1 'polypeptide(L)'
;MAVIVGTSLVVIRMFAPETYTDNLIAAGLFLAALVPLMSFVLGGRGWVASSLLLAVAGLVHDTSFLEMVAVLVVLALLYAPSSVRAWRAGRRPFTATPCGRVAIATAGGTAGAAALAFGLLRAAPNTPQLTRRELTKKLREDLPLYRFPLTIPLAAWGAAALAVGGRGKPERERLAAGFLLRVAGSWTAVTAGGILLFVVGRNSPAHRFLSFFLPLPILIAIGLLAAGARVARPAGVAVVLVGLIGLGFLGYHTLYVELPADRGIEWTDPAKIADAQAAAAYLDAAGIPRTSPVVFVVDDLGPNPLSYVPEMAYLIRSVLPADRIVNTHLYVGDPVRYLEGRPTFRPSPPTYDQNAARFWPAVRALLPRRPVAMVLASFNPAFGALAAAHPDWVVGRGLIVLQGPRLAGHSAPPALPSFPGPAGLALLGAATVAALGLIGIGWAWALLPPTRLFEVVSLAPAFGTAMLVVTGLVIDQAGLRLDSWDAAAAGPVAAAAGAALAYFEIIRRRRSAAAGR
;
A
#
# COMPACT_ATOMS: atom_id res chain seq x y z
N MET A 1 17.89 2.00 11.09
CA MET A 1 17.16 1.07 10.19
C MET A 1 15.75 1.58 9.94
N ALA A 2 14.82 1.46 10.89
CA ALA A 2 13.43 1.90 10.71
C ALA A 2 13.31 3.37 10.25
N VAL A 3 14.03 4.29 10.89
CA VAL A 3 14.05 5.71 10.48
C VAL A 3 14.57 5.86 9.04
N ILE A 4 15.74 5.28 8.73
CA ILE A 4 16.36 5.39 7.38
C ILE A 4 15.45 4.86 6.28
N VAL A 5 14.84 3.69 6.50
CA VAL A 5 13.94 3.09 5.50
C VAL A 5 12.64 3.90 5.44
N GLY A 6 12.05 4.24 6.59
CA GLY A 6 10.79 4.97 6.68
C GLY A 6 10.84 6.40 6.12
N THR A 7 11.99 7.07 6.19
CA THR A 7 12.21 8.40 5.58
C THR A 7 12.91 8.30 4.22
N SER A 8 13.07 7.10 3.67
CA SER A 8 13.71 6.95 2.37
C SER A 8 12.83 7.47 1.25
N LEU A 9 13.47 7.90 0.17
CA LEU A 9 12.81 8.36 -1.06
C LEU A 9 11.87 7.28 -1.64
N VAL A 10 12.22 6.01 -1.46
CA VAL A 10 11.41 4.84 -1.83
C VAL A 10 10.08 4.84 -1.06
N VAL A 11 10.13 4.98 0.27
CA VAL A 11 8.93 5.01 1.12
C VAL A 11 8.12 6.29 0.94
N ILE A 12 8.78 7.44 0.82
CA ILE A 12 8.13 8.73 0.53
C ILE A 12 7.37 8.66 -0.78
N ARG A 13 7.92 7.99 -1.80
CA ARG A 13 7.24 7.84 -3.09
C ARG A 13 6.02 6.93 -3.03
N MET A 14 6.03 5.91 -2.17
CA MET A 14 4.83 5.12 -1.91
C MET A 14 3.78 5.94 -1.14
N PHE A 15 4.19 6.88 -0.30
CA PHE A 15 3.29 7.75 0.45
C PHE A 15 2.73 8.94 -0.38
N ALA A 16 3.52 9.53 -1.28
CA ALA A 16 3.16 10.75 -2.00
C ALA A 16 3.74 10.80 -3.43
N PRO A 17 3.14 11.56 -4.36
CA PRO A 17 1.88 12.32 -4.22
C PRO A 17 0.62 11.45 -4.36
N GLU A 18 0.72 10.25 -4.94
CA GLU A 18 -0.43 9.43 -5.33
C GLU A 18 -0.97 8.49 -4.22
N THR A 19 -0.46 8.63 -2.99
CA THR A 19 -0.92 7.91 -1.78
C THR A 19 -1.14 6.39 -1.92
N TYR A 20 -0.11 5.66 -2.37
CA TYR A 20 -0.12 4.18 -2.43
C TYR A 20 0.02 3.52 -1.05
N THR A 21 -0.96 3.76 -0.19
CA THR A 21 -1.00 3.23 1.19
C THR A 21 -1.04 1.70 1.19
N ASP A 22 -1.73 1.10 0.21
CA ASP A 22 -1.73 -0.33 -0.07
C ASP A 22 -0.32 -0.89 -0.35
N ASN A 23 0.49 -0.18 -1.15
CA ASN A 23 1.88 -0.55 -1.38
C ASN A 23 2.73 -0.49 -0.11
N LEU A 24 2.53 0.51 0.75
CA LEU A 24 3.24 0.60 2.03
C LEU A 24 2.91 -0.58 2.95
N ILE A 25 1.62 -0.92 3.03
CA ILE A 25 1.16 -2.06 3.82
C ILE A 25 1.75 -3.37 3.27
N ALA A 26 1.65 -3.60 1.96
CA ALA A 26 2.20 -4.78 1.30
C ALA A 26 3.73 -4.88 1.48
N ALA A 27 4.45 -3.78 1.32
CA ALA A 27 5.90 -3.70 1.55
C ALA A 27 6.28 -4.11 2.99
N GLY A 28 5.55 -3.59 3.99
CA GLY A 28 5.75 -3.96 5.39
C GLY A 28 5.54 -5.45 5.65
N LEU A 29 4.47 -6.02 5.09
CA LEU A 29 4.16 -7.45 5.20
C LEU A 29 5.20 -8.33 4.50
N PHE A 30 5.66 -7.96 3.30
CA PHE A 30 6.71 -8.71 2.61
C PHE A 30 8.05 -8.69 3.34
N LEU A 31 8.47 -7.53 3.83
CA LEU A 31 9.70 -7.43 4.63
C LEU A 31 9.59 -8.27 5.91
N ALA A 32 8.43 -8.25 6.57
CA ALA A 32 8.17 -9.09 7.73
C ALA A 32 8.22 -10.59 7.37
N ALA A 33 7.69 -10.99 6.20
CA ALA A 33 7.68 -12.37 5.73
C ALA A 33 9.09 -12.95 5.47
N LEU A 34 10.08 -12.10 5.17
CA LEU A 34 11.47 -12.51 4.94
C LEU A 34 12.17 -13.01 6.21
N VAL A 35 11.79 -12.55 7.40
CA VAL A 35 12.41 -12.97 8.66
C VAL A 35 12.13 -14.44 8.99
N PRO A 36 10.87 -14.91 9.06
CA PRO A 36 10.60 -16.33 9.24
C PRO A 36 11.02 -17.18 8.02
N LEU A 37 11.01 -16.61 6.81
CA LEU A 37 11.56 -17.28 5.62
C LEU A 37 13.05 -17.58 5.79
N MET A 38 13.83 -16.61 6.26
CA MET A 38 15.25 -16.78 6.54
C MET A 38 15.45 -17.93 7.53
N SER A 39 14.73 -17.94 8.65
CA SER A 39 14.82 -19.03 9.63
C SER A 39 14.48 -20.39 8.99
N PHE A 40 13.42 -20.45 8.19
CA PHE A 40 13.03 -21.68 7.50
C PHE A 40 14.15 -22.16 6.58
N VAL A 41 14.66 -21.29 5.69
CA VAL A 41 15.78 -21.59 4.78
C VAL A 41 17.01 -22.12 5.54
N LEU A 42 17.30 -21.57 6.73
CA LEU A 42 18.46 -21.95 7.55
C LEU A 42 18.30 -23.24 8.37
N GLY A 43 17.18 -23.95 8.31
CA GLY A 43 16.98 -25.19 9.07
C GLY A 43 15.85 -25.15 10.07
N GLY A 44 15.37 -23.95 10.41
CA GLY A 44 14.40 -23.75 11.46
C GLY A 44 12.94 -23.85 10.98
N ARG A 45 12.05 -23.39 11.85
CA ARG A 45 10.63 -23.19 11.54
C ARG A 45 10.44 -21.80 10.92
N GLY A 46 9.27 -21.56 10.33
CA GLY A 46 8.90 -20.23 9.82
C GLY A 46 8.11 -20.24 8.51
N TRP A 47 7.95 -21.38 7.84
CA TRP A 47 7.22 -21.42 6.57
C TRP A 47 5.76 -20.96 6.72
N VAL A 48 5.05 -21.37 7.78
CA VAL A 48 3.67 -20.95 8.05
C VAL A 48 3.57 -19.42 8.18
N ALA A 49 4.41 -18.83 9.03
CA ALA A 49 4.47 -17.39 9.23
C ALA A 49 4.77 -16.63 7.93
N SER A 50 5.74 -17.11 7.15
CA SER A 50 6.14 -16.49 5.89
C SER A 50 5.01 -16.58 4.85
N SER A 51 4.43 -17.77 4.65
CA SER A 51 3.32 -17.98 3.72
C SER A 51 2.09 -17.16 4.11
N LEU A 52 1.76 -17.06 5.40
CA LEU A 52 0.64 -16.26 5.87
C LEU A 52 0.82 -14.76 5.56
N LEU A 53 1.99 -14.21 5.89
CA LEU A 53 2.29 -12.80 5.62
C LEU A 53 2.32 -12.51 4.12
N LEU A 54 2.88 -13.43 3.31
CA LEU A 54 2.85 -13.35 1.84
C LEU A 54 1.42 -13.40 1.29
N ALA A 55 0.57 -14.30 1.82
CA ALA A 55 -0.81 -14.46 1.39
C ALA A 55 -1.63 -13.19 1.63
N VAL A 56 -1.53 -12.62 2.84
CA VAL A 56 -2.25 -11.38 3.17
C VAL A 56 -1.70 -10.19 2.40
N ALA A 57 -0.38 -10.11 2.19
CA ALA A 57 0.19 -9.07 1.35
C ALA A 57 -0.28 -9.15 -0.11
N GLY A 58 -0.47 -10.37 -0.64
CA GLY A 58 -1.08 -10.58 -1.96
C GLY A 58 -2.54 -10.20 -2.06
N LEU A 59 -3.25 -10.23 -0.94
CA LEU A 59 -4.62 -9.74 -0.85
C LEU A 59 -4.68 -8.20 -0.77
N VAL A 60 -3.74 -7.60 -0.03
CA VAL A 60 -3.63 -6.14 0.10
C VAL A 60 -3.25 -5.50 -1.23
N HIS A 61 -2.28 -6.08 -1.95
CA HIS A 61 -1.87 -5.55 -3.25
C HIS A 61 -1.36 -6.66 -4.18
N ASP A 62 -2.19 -7.04 -5.15
CA ASP A 62 -1.96 -8.14 -6.09
C ASP A 62 -0.73 -7.93 -7.00
N THR A 63 -0.55 -6.72 -7.53
CA THR A 63 0.52 -6.40 -8.47
C THR A 63 1.89 -6.46 -7.78
N SER A 64 2.01 -5.84 -6.60
CA SER A 64 3.24 -5.87 -5.80
C SER A 64 3.54 -7.27 -5.26
N PHE A 65 2.51 -8.10 -5.08
CA PHE A 65 2.69 -9.52 -4.79
C PHE A 65 3.30 -10.31 -5.94
N LEU A 66 2.87 -10.08 -7.17
CA LEU A 66 3.52 -10.71 -8.34
C LEU A 66 5.00 -10.30 -8.45
N GLU A 67 5.33 -9.04 -8.14
CA GLU A 67 6.72 -8.61 -8.04
C GLU A 67 7.48 -9.41 -6.97
N MET A 68 6.94 -9.51 -5.75
CA MET A 68 7.57 -10.28 -4.67
C MET A 68 7.70 -11.77 -5.02
N VAL A 69 6.71 -12.38 -5.67
CA VAL A 69 6.80 -13.76 -6.16
C VAL A 69 7.94 -13.89 -7.15
N ALA A 70 8.11 -12.95 -8.09
CA ALA A 70 9.24 -12.94 -9.01
C ALA A 70 10.58 -12.84 -8.25
N VAL A 71 10.67 -12.00 -7.21
CA VAL A 71 11.86 -11.89 -6.35
C VAL A 71 12.17 -13.24 -5.70
N LEU A 72 11.18 -13.90 -5.11
CA LEU A 72 11.36 -15.20 -4.46
C LEU A 72 11.68 -16.33 -5.45
N VAL A 73 11.16 -16.28 -6.67
CA VAL A 73 11.54 -17.22 -7.75
C VAL A 73 13.00 -17.04 -8.13
N VAL A 74 13.46 -15.81 -8.35
CA VAL A 74 14.88 -15.53 -8.62
C VAL A 74 15.76 -15.96 -7.44
N LEU A 75 15.33 -15.71 -6.21
CA LEU A 75 16.01 -16.19 -5.01
C LEU A 75 16.14 -17.73 -4.98
N ALA A 76 15.07 -18.46 -5.30
CA ALA A 76 15.09 -19.91 -5.38
C ALA A 76 16.06 -20.40 -6.47
N LEU A 77 16.08 -19.75 -7.62
CA LEU A 77 17.02 -20.03 -8.71
C LEU A 77 18.48 -19.81 -8.29
N LEU A 78 18.78 -18.76 -7.52
CA LEU A 78 20.13 -18.53 -6.96
C LEU A 78 20.56 -19.66 -6.00
N TYR A 79 19.61 -20.33 -5.33
CA TYR A 79 19.87 -21.49 -4.48
C TYR A 79 19.83 -22.83 -5.22
N ALA A 80 19.33 -22.88 -6.46
CA ALA A 80 19.10 -24.13 -7.19
C ALA A 80 20.39 -24.97 -7.39
N PRO A 81 21.55 -24.42 -7.79
CA PRO A 81 22.74 -25.23 -8.06
C PRO A 81 23.28 -25.98 -6.83
N SER A 82 23.27 -25.34 -5.65
CA SER A 82 23.70 -25.99 -4.40
C SER A 82 22.63 -26.97 -3.89
N SER A 83 21.37 -26.61 -4.03
CA SER A 83 20.23 -27.43 -3.59
C SER A 83 20.10 -28.72 -4.40
N VAL A 84 20.20 -28.65 -5.73
CA VAL A 84 20.14 -29.81 -6.64
C VAL A 84 21.33 -30.75 -6.40
N ARG A 85 22.54 -30.21 -6.19
CA ARG A 85 23.71 -31.03 -5.84
C ARG A 85 23.57 -31.71 -4.47
N ALA A 86 22.95 -31.06 -3.49
CA ALA A 86 22.71 -31.68 -2.19
C ALA A 86 21.66 -32.80 -2.27
N TRP A 87 20.61 -32.58 -3.07
CA TRP A 87 19.54 -33.56 -3.30
C TRP A 87 20.01 -34.77 -4.11
N ARG A 88 20.68 -34.57 -5.24
CA ARG A 88 21.20 -35.67 -6.08
C ARG A 88 22.25 -36.52 -5.37
N ALA A 89 23.01 -35.92 -4.45
CA ALA A 89 23.97 -36.65 -3.62
C ALA A 89 23.34 -37.38 -2.42
N GLY A 90 22.00 -37.40 -2.29
CA GLY A 90 21.29 -38.05 -1.19
C GLY A 90 21.49 -37.39 0.18
N ARG A 91 22.16 -36.22 0.26
CA ARG A 91 22.49 -35.58 1.54
C ARG A 91 21.29 -34.98 2.25
N ARG A 92 20.29 -34.50 1.49
CA ARG A 92 19.04 -33.92 1.98
C ARG A 92 17.91 -34.11 0.96
N PRO A 93 16.64 -34.31 1.38
CA PRO A 93 15.51 -34.23 0.46
C PRO A 93 15.38 -32.80 -0.10
N PHE A 94 14.84 -32.65 -1.32
CA PHE A 94 14.73 -31.36 -1.99
C PHE A 94 13.96 -30.32 -1.15
N THR A 95 12.90 -30.73 -0.46
CA THR A 95 12.09 -29.89 0.45
C THR A 95 12.86 -29.34 1.66
N ALA A 96 13.98 -29.96 2.03
CA ALA A 96 14.86 -29.49 3.10
C ALA A 96 16.02 -28.61 2.60
N THR A 97 16.13 -28.39 1.29
CA THR A 97 17.13 -27.50 0.69
C THR A 97 16.66 -26.04 0.70
N PRO A 98 17.57 -25.05 0.67
CA PRO A 98 17.20 -23.63 0.57
C PRO A 98 16.24 -23.33 -0.60
N CYS A 99 16.50 -23.89 -1.79
CA CYS A 99 15.63 -23.72 -2.95
C CYS A 99 14.22 -24.27 -2.70
N GLY A 100 14.12 -25.53 -2.26
CA GLY A 100 12.83 -26.15 -1.96
C GLY A 100 12.05 -25.41 -0.87
N ARG A 101 12.73 -24.86 0.14
CA ARG A 101 12.10 -24.10 1.21
C ARG A 101 11.57 -22.73 0.78
N VAL A 102 12.30 -22.01 -0.06
CA VAL A 102 11.78 -20.78 -0.68
C VAL A 102 10.55 -21.13 -1.53
N ALA A 103 10.64 -22.18 -2.36
CA ALA A 103 9.52 -22.63 -3.19
C ALA A 103 8.27 -23.00 -2.36
N ILE A 104 8.42 -23.72 -1.24
CA ILE A 104 7.31 -24.07 -0.34
C ILE A 104 6.66 -22.80 0.24
N ALA A 105 7.46 -21.87 0.77
CA ALA A 105 6.92 -20.66 1.38
C ALA A 105 6.19 -19.79 0.35
N THR A 106 6.77 -19.61 -0.83
CA THR A 106 6.16 -18.89 -1.96
C THR A 106 4.88 -19.57 -2.43
N ALA A 107 4.89 -20.89 -2.66
CA ALA A 107 3.71 -21.64 -3.08
C ALA A 107 2.58 -21.56 -2.03
N GLY A 108 2.92 -21.68 -0.75
CA GLY A 108 1.97 -21.52 0.35
C GLY A 108 1.38 -20.10 0.42
N GLY A 109 2.21 -19.07 0.18
CA GLY A 109 1.75 -17.68 0.10
C GLY A 109 0.82 -17.44 -1.09
N THR A 110 1.18 -17.93 -2.28
CA THR A 110 0.34 -17.82 -3.48
C THR A 110 -0.97 -18.58 -3.35
N ALA A 111 -0.94 -19.80 -2.83
CA ALA A 111 -2.15 -20.58 -2.59
C ALA A 111 -3.06 -19.88 -1.54
N GLY A 112 -2.47 -19.33 -0.47
CA GLY A 112 -3.21 -18.56 0.52
C GLY A 112 -3.83 -17.29 -0.05
N ALA A 113 -3.08 -16.50 -0.82
CA ALA A 113 -3.61 -15.31 -1.50
C ALA A 113 -4.77 -15.67 -2.44
N ALA A 114 -4.60 -16.74 -3.24
CA ALA A 114 -5.65 -17.22 -4.13
C ALA A 114 -6.90 -17.70 -3.38
N ALA A 115 -6.74 -18.43 -2.28
CA ALA A 115 -7.85 -18.87 -1.45
C ALA A 115 -8.61 -17.69 -0.82
N LEU A 116 -7.90 -16.67 -0.34
CA LEU A 116 -8.50 -15.45 0.19
C LEU A 116 -9.20 -14.61 -0.90
N ALA A 117 -8.56 -14.42 -2.05
CA ALA A 117 -9.11 -13.60 -3.12
C ALA A 117 -10.29 -14.27 -3.84
N PHE A 118 -10.13 -15.52 -4.28
CA PHE A 118 -11.14 -16.22 -5.08
C PHE A 118 -12.16 -16.98 -4.23
N GLY A 119 -11.74 -17.53 -3.09
CA GLY A 119 -12.62 -18.26 -2.20
C GLY A 119 -13.44 -17.33 -1.31
N LEU A 120 -12.74 -16.47 -0.55
CA LEU A 120 -13.37 -15.63 0.47
C LEU A 120 -13.97 -14.35 -0.13
N LEU A 121 -13.17 -13.55 -0.84
CA LEU A 121 -13.64 -12.30 -1.46
C LEU A 121 -14.45 -12.50 -2.74
N ARG A 122 -14.27 -13.64 -3.41
CA ARG A 122 -14.84 -13.91 -4.76
C ARG A 122 -14.52 -12.77 -5.74
N ALA A 123 -13.34 -12.18 -5.60
CA ALA A 123 -12.89 -11.05 -6.40
C ALA A 123 -12.04 -11.51 -7.59
N ALA A 124 -12.21 -10.84 -8.72
CA ALA A 124 -11.30 -10.97 -9.85
C ALA A 124 -10.23 -9.85 -9.80
N PRO A 125 -8.95 -10.15 -10.08
CA PRO A 125 -7.94 -9.12 -10.24
C PRO A 125 -8.35 -8.13 -11.32
N ASN A 126 -8.40 -6.85 -10.97
CA ASN A 126 -8.59 -5.78 -11.94
C ASN A 126 -7.22 -5.29 -12.36
N THR A 127 -6.87 -5.40 -13.64
CA THR A 127 -5.62 -4.85 -14.16
C THR A 127 -5.86 -3.43 -14.67
N PRO A 128 -5.55 -2.37 -13.89
CA PRO A 128 -5.60 -1.02 -14.43
C PRO A 128 -4.54 -0.91 -15.53
N GLN A 129 -4.99 -0.70 -16.77
CA GLN A 129 -4.09 -0.46 -17.88
C GLN A 129 -3.72 1.03 -17.92
N LEU A 130 -2.52 1.34 -17.45
CA LEU A 130 -1.90 2.64 -17.70
C LEU A 130 -1.32 2.65 -19.11
N THR A 131 -1.51 3.76 -19.83
CA THR A 131 -0.90 3.93 -21.15
C THR A 131 0.62 4.07 -20.99
N ARG A 132 1.38 3.67 -22.01
CA ARG A 132 2.84 3.85 -22.02
C ARG A 132 3.25 5.31 -21.81
N ARG A 133 2.46 6.26 -22.33
CA ARG A 133 2.68 7.70 -22.15
C ARG A 133 2.63 8.08 -20.68
N GLU A 134 1.61 7.62 -19.95
CA GLU A 134 1.51 7.85 -18.50
C GLU A 134 2.65 7.18 -17.73
N LEU A 135 3.00 5.93 -18.08
CA LEU A 135 4.13 5.23 -17.46
C LEU A 135 5.47 5.97 -17.68
N THR A 136 5.67 6.53 -18.88
CA THR A 136 6.87 7.31 -19.25
C THR A 136 6.93 8.61 -18.47
N LYS A 137 5.80 9.31 -18.37
CA LYS A 137 5.67 10.53 -17.56
C LYS A 137 6.05 10.24 -16.11
N LYS A 138 5.38 9.26 -15.47
CA LYS A 138 5.66 8.88 -14.07
C LYS A 138 7.13 8.48 -13.85
N LEU A 139 7.70 7.68 -14.74
CA LEU A 139 9.11 7.27 -14.62
C LEU A 139 10.07 8.47 -14.73
N ARG A 140 9.85 9.36 -15.71
CA ARG A 140 10.69 10.56 -15.90
C ARG A 140 10.65 11.46 -14.68
N GLU A 141 9.47 11.66 -14.11
CA GLU A 141 9.29 12.48 -12.93
C GLU A 141 9.94 11.81 -11.70
N ASP A 142 9.86 10.48 -11.58
CA ASP A 142 10.32 9.74 -10.40
C ASP A 142 11.85 9.56 -10.36
N LEU A 143 12.50 9.42 -11.51
CA LEU A 143 13.92 9.07 -11.59
C LEU A 143 14.86 10.03 -10.81
N PRO A 144 14.69 11.37 -10.90
CA PRO A 144 15.53 12.32 -10.16
C PRO A 144 15.39 12.18 -8.63
N LEU A 145 14.21 11.77 -8.15
CA LEU A 145 13.92 11.66 -6.73
C LEU A 145 14.79 10.63 -6.03
N TYR A 146 15.19 9.54 -6.70
CA TYR A 146 16.00 8.47 -6.08
C TYR A 146 17.46 8.85 -5.83
N ARG A 147 17.94 9.97 -6.40
CA ARG A 147 19.32 10.46 -6.25
C ARG A 147 20.36 9.34 -6.45
N PHE A 148 20.19 8.52 -7.49
CA PHE A 148 21.02 7.32 -7.75
C PHE A 148 22.54 7.52 -7.67
N PRO A 149 23.11 8.65 -8.13
CA PRO A 149 24.54 8.91 -7.97
C PRO A 149 25.02 8.89 -6.51
N LEU A 150 24.14 9.17 -5.56
CA LEU A 150 24.41 9.10 -4.11
C LEU A 150 23.96 7.77 -3.51
N THR A 151 22.74 7.32 -3.82
CA THR A 151 22.14 6.16 -3.13
C THR A 151 22.76 4.83 -3.55
N ILE A 152 23.17 4.67 -4.82
CA ILE A 152 23.79 3.42 -5.31
C ILE A 152 25.15 3.18 -4.64
N PRO A 153 26.11 4.12 -4.60
CA PRO A 153 27.39 3.90 -3.92
C PRO A 153 27.23 3.58 -2.43
N LEU A 154 26.31 4.25 -1.73
CA LEU A 154 26.03 3.99 -0.32
C LEU A 154 25.44 2.58 -0.09
N ALA A 155 24.53 2.14 -0.96
CA ALA A 155 23.99 0.78 -0.91
C ALA A 155 25.06 -0.26 -1.25
N ALA A 156 25.91 0.01 -2.24
CA ALA A 156 27.03 -0.87 -2.59
C ALA A 156 28.02 -1.02 -1.42
N TRP A 157 28.31 0.07 -0.70
CA TRP A 157 29.08 0.02 0.54
C TRP A 157 28.42 -0.85 1.61
N GLY A 158 27.11 -0.74 1.79
CA GLY A 158 26.35 -1.61 2.69
C GLY A 158 26.41 -3.09 2.31
N ALA A 159 26.27 -3.40 1.02
CA ALA A 159 26.40 -4.77 0.51
C ALA A 159 27.82 -5.33 0.74
N ALA A 160 28.84 -4.53 0.46
CA ALA A 160 30.24 -4.90 0.70
C ALA A 160 30.52 -5.12 2.20
N ALA A 161 30.01 -4.23 3.06
CA ALA A 161 30.14 -4.36 4.51
C ALA A 161 29.45 -5.63 5.04
N LEU A 162 28.28 -5.98 4.50
CA LEU A 162 27.57 -7.22 4.85
C LEU A 162 28.33 -8.47 4.38
N ALA A 163 28.91 -8.44 3.18
CA ALA A 163 29.69 -9.54 2.62
C ALA A 163 31.01 -9.78 3.38
N VAL A 164 31.71 -8.70 3.75
CA VAL A 164 32.98 -8.77 4.49
C VAL A 164 32.75 -9.06 5.97
N GLY A 165 31.79 -8.37 6.60
CA GLY A 165 31.50 -8.49 8.02
C GLY A 165 30.99 -9.86 8.45
N GLY A 166 30.51 -10.68 7.50
CA GLY A 166 30.16 -12.08 7.73
C GLY A 166 31.38 -13.01 7.93
N ARG A 167 32.60 -12.57 7.60
CA ARG A 167 33.83 -13.35 7.79
C ARG A 167 34.20 -13.36 9.28
N GLY A 168 34.42 -14.54 9.85
CA GLY A 168 34.74 -14.72 11.28
C GLY A 168 33.53 -14.74 12.23
N LYS A 169 32.31 -14.50 11.73
CA LYS A 169 31.08 -14.63 12.52
C LYS A 169 30.61 -16.07 12.64
N PRO A 170 29.78 -16.40 13.66
CA PRO A 170 29.12 -17.70 13.76
C PRO A 170 28.41 -18.07 12.44
N GLU A 171 28.40 -19.36 12.11
CA GLU A 171 27.88 -19.85 10.83
C GLU A 171 26.48 -19.33 10.51
N ARG A 172 25.58 -19.30 11.51
CA ARG A 172 24.22 -18.80 11.37
C ARG A 172 24.16 -17.34 10.94
N GLU A 173 25.01 -16.47 11.51
CA GLU A 173 25.07 -15.05 11.14
C GLU A 173 25.62 -14.87 9.72
N ARG A 174 26.64 -15.65 9.35
CA ARG A 174 27.19 -15.64 7.99
C ARG A 174 26.15 -16.08 6.96
N LEU A 175 25.37 -17.12 7.27
CA LEU A 175 24.30 -17.59 6.41
C LEU A 175 23.14 -16.58 6.32
N ALA A 176 22.81 -15.89 7.42
CA ALA A 176 21.82 -14.82 7.44
C ALA A 176 22.25 -13.62 6.57
N ALA A 177 23.50 -13.18 6.69
CA ALA A 177 24.07 -12.14 5.83
C ALA A 177 24.03 -12.57 4.34
N GLY A 178 24.40 -13.82 4.06
CA GLY A 178 24.32 -14.38 2.71
C GLY A 178 22.89 -14.52 2.18
N PHE A 179 21.90 -14.77 3.04
CA PHE A 179 20.49 -14.76 2.66
C PHE A 179 20.04 -13.35 2.27
N LEU A 180 20.32 -12.36 3.11
CA LEU A 180 19.95 -10.96 2.85
C LEU A 180 20.59 -10.43 1.56
N LEU A 181 21.86 -10.74 1.28
CA LEU A 181 22.52 -10.37 0.02
C LEU A 181 21.85 -11.00 -1.21
N ARG A 182 21.43 -12.27 -1.11
CA ARG A 182 20.73 -12.93 -2.23
C ARG A 182 19.34 -12.37 -2.44
N VAL A 183 18.61 -12.07 -1.36
CA VAL A 183 17.30 -11.39 -1.44
C VAL A 183 17.46 -10.03 -2.11
N ALA A 184 18.39 -9.21 -1.61
CA ALA A 184 18.68 -7.90 -2.19
C ALA A 184 19.06 -8.01 -3.67
N GLY A 185 19.96 -8.95 -4.02
CA GLY A 185 20.36 -9.21 -5.40
C GLY A 185 19.20 -9.67 -6.29
N SER A 186 18.36 -10.60 -5.82
CA SER A 186 17.18 -11.07 -6.56
C SER A 186 16.17 -9.94 -6.80
N TRP A 187 15.99 -9.07 -5.82
CA TRP A 187 15.07 -7.95 -5.90
C TRP A 187 15.60 -6.87 -6.85
N THR A 188 16.89 -6.54 -6.78
CA THR A 188 17.56 -5.70 -7.79
C THR A 188 17.40 -6.25 -9.20
N ALA A 189 17.55 -7.57 -9.38
CA ALA A 189 17.39 -8.20 -10.69
C ALA A 189 15.95 -8.09 -11.23
N VAL A 190 14.94 -8.27 -10.39
CA VAL A 190 13.53 -8.10 -10.77
C VAL A 190 13.22 -6.64 -11.09
N THR A 191 13.67 -5.70 -10.27
CA THR A 191 13.52 -4.25 -10.54
C THR A 191 14.17 -3.87 -11.87
N ALA A 192 15.41 -4.31 -12.12
CA ALA A 192 16.11 -4.08 -13.37
C ALA A 192 15.39 -4.72 -14.57
N GLY A 193 14.85 -5.94 -14.41
CA GLY A 193 14.05 -6.61 -15.42
C GLY A 193 12.76 -5.85 -15.75
N GLY A 194 12.05 -5.33 -14.74
CA GLY A 194 10.85 -4.50 -14.91
C GLY A 194 11.13 -3.21 -15.68
N ILE A 195 12.27 -2.56 -15.40
CA ILE A 195 12.74 -1.37 -16.14
C ILE A 195 13.14 -1.75 -17.57
N LEU A 196 13.87 -2.85 -17.77
CA LEU A 196 14.28 -3.30 -19.10
C LEU A 196 13.06 -3.61 -19.98
N LEU A 197 12.06 -4.30 -19.43
CA LEU A 197 10.79 -4.57 -20.12
C LEU A 197 10.12 -3.27 -20.60
N PHE A 198 10.16 -2.22 -19.78
CA PHE A 198 9.65 -0.90 -20.16
C PHE A 198 10.48 -0.25 -21.28
N VAL A 199 11.81 -0.30 -21.18
CA VAL A 199 12.74 0.25 -22.19
C VAL A 199 12.54 -0.41 -23.55
N VAL A 200 12.38 -1.75 -23.60
CA VAL A 200 12.11 -2.49 -24.86
C VAL A 200 10.66 -2.36 -25.35
N GLY A 201 9.85 -1.53 -24.68
CA GLY A 201 8.55 -1.10 -25.15
C GLY A 201 7.35 -1.89 -24.69
N ARG A 202 7.49 -2.77 -23.68
CA ARG A 202 6.35 -3.35 -22.98
C ARG A 202 5.74 -2.33 -22.02
N ASN A 203 4.43 -2.43 -21.77
CA ASN A 203 3.72 -1.60 -20.80
C ASN A 203 3.99 -2.07 -19.36
N SER A 204 5.27 -2.04 -18.96
CA SER A 204 5.72 -2.38 -17.62
C SER A 204 5.72 -1.12 -16.74
N PRO A 205 5.14 -1.15 -15.52
CA PRO A 205 5.14 0.01 -14.63
C PRO A 205 6.50 0.20 -13.95
N ALA A 206 7.54 0.55 -14.72
CA ALA A 206 8.92 0.70 -14.26
C ALA A 206 9.07 1.60 -13.01
N HIS A 207 8.26 2.66 -12.92
CA HIS A 207 8.23 3.53 -11.74
C HIS A 207 7.81 2.80 -10.46
N ARG A 208 6.90 1.81 -10.55
CA ARG A 208 6.47 0.98 -9.40
C ARG A 208 7.58 0.04 -8.92
N PHE A 209 8.30 -0.59 -9.85
CA PHE A 209 9.47 -1.41 -9.51
C PHE A 209 10.55 -0.61 -8.77
N LEU A 210 10.74 0.67 -9.15
CA LEU A 210 11.64 1.57 -8.43
C LEU A 210 11.08 1.98 -7.06
N SER A 211 9.79 2.30 -6.98
CA SER A 211 9.17 2.66 -5.70
C SER A 211 9.15 1.48 -4.73
N PHE A 212 9.23 0.25 -5.23
CA PHE A 212 9.28 -0.98 -4.43
C PHE A 212 10.71 -1.49 -4.17
N PHE A 213 11.74 -0.73 -4.57
CA PHE A 213 13.14 -1.12 -4.42
C PHE A 213 13.71 -0.88 -3.01
N LEU A 214 13.08 -1.52 -2.02
CA LEU A 214 13.46 -1.50 -0.59
C LEU A 214 14.88 -2.00 -0.26
N PRO A 215 15.54 -2.89 -1.04
CA PRO A 215 16.93 -3.24 -0.79
C PRO A 215 17.86 -2.03 -0.74
N LEU A 216 17.60 -0.99 -1.54
CA LEU A 216 18.43 0.20 -1.62
C LEU A 216 18.54 0.91 -0.24
N PRO A 217 17.45 1.40 0.38
CA PRO A 217 17.55 2.03 1.70
C PRO A 217 17.97 1.08 2.82
N ILE A 218 17.65 -0.22 2.74
CA ILE A 218 18.12 -1.22 3.72
C ILE A 218 19.64 -1.34 3.67
N LEU A 219 20.23 -1.47 2.48
CA LEU A 219 21.68 -1.57 2.32
C LEU A 219 22.37 -0.26 2.72
N ILE A 220 21.82 0.91 2.39
CA ILE A 220 22.34 2.21 2.87
C ILE A 220 22.42 2.22 4.41
N ALA A 221 21.35 1.77 5.09
CA ALA A 221 21.34 1.70 6.55
C ALA A 221 22.40 0.74 7.11
N ILE A 222 22.65 -0.40 6.45
CA ILE A 222 23.74 -1.32 6.83
C ILE A 222 25.10 -0.64 6.64
N GLY A 223 25.29 0.04 5.52
CA GLY A 223 26.52 0.76 5.20
C GLY A 223 26.85 1.82 6.24
N LEU A 224 25.86 2.58 6.69
CA LEU A 224 26.01 3.60 7.72
C LEU A 224 26.39 2.99 9.08
N LEU A 225 25.71 1.91 9.50
CA LEU A 225 26.04 1.21 10.74
C LEU A 225 27.45 0.61 10.69
N ALA A 226 27.84 0.05 9.55
CA ALA A 226 29.18 -0.50 9.35
C ALA A 226 30.27 0.58 9.29
N ALA A 227 29.96 1.79 8.81
CA ALA A 227 30.88 2.92 8.87
C ALA A 227 31.08 3.38 10.32
N GLY A 228 29.99 3.54 11.08
CA GLY A 228 30.06 3.93 12.49
C GLY A 228 30.82 2.90 13.36
N ALA A 229 30.69 1.61 13.05
CA ALA A 229 31.40 0.55 13.77
C ALA A 229 32.93 0.52 13.52
N ARG A 230 33.44 1.23 12.50
CA ARG A 230 34.88 1.26 12.16
C ARG A 230 35.67 2.38 12.86
N VAL A 231 34.99 3.26 13.57
CA VAL A 231 35.61 4.40 14.25
C VAL A 231 35.40 4.31 15.77
N ALA A 232 36.10 5.15 16.54
CA ALA A 232 35.91 5.23 17.99
C ALA A 232 34.43 5.47 18.33
N ARG A 233 33.94 4.86 19.42
CA ARG A 233 32.52 4.88 19.80
C ARG A 233 31.82 6.24 19.71
N PRO A 234 32.36 7.36 20.23
CA PRO A 234 31.69 8.67 20.09
C PRO A 234 31.61 9.12 18.62
N ALA A 235 32.67 8.94 17.84
CA ALA A 235 32.66 9.23 16.41
C ALA A 235 31.70 8.31 15.64
N GLY A 236 31.59 7.05 16.04
CA GLY A 236 30.67 6.09 15.42
C GLY A 236 29.21 6.45 15.63
N VAL A 237 28.86 6.86 16.84
CA VAL A 237 27.54 7.41 17.16
C VAL A 237 27.28 8.67 16.34
N ALA A 238 28.25 9.59 16.26
CA ALA A 238 28.13 10.80 15.45
C ALA A 238 27.89 10.49 13.96
N VAL A 239 28.65 9.55 13.36
CA VAL A 239 28.45 9.10 11.98
C VAL A 239 27.03 8.60 11.75
N VAL A 240 26.52 7.75 12.66
CA VAL A 240 25.16 7.21 12.54
C VAL A 240 24.10 8.30 12.70
N LEU A 241 24.27 9.21 13.67
CA LEU A 241 23.33 10.32 13.89
C LEU A 241 23.31 11.30 12.71
N VAL A 242 24.49 11.70 12.20
CA VAL A 242 24.60 12.59 11.04
C VAL A 242 23.98 11.93 9.80
N GLY A 243 24.23 10.63 9.57
CA GLY A 243 23.60 9.92 8.47
C GLY A 243 22.07 9.80 8.61
N LEU A 244 21.57 9.58 9.84
CA LEU A 244 20.14 9.57 10.13
C LEU A 244 19.50 10.95 9.87
N ILE A 245 20.11 12.01 10.38
CA ILE A 245 19.63 13.39 10.19
C ILE A 245 19.68 13.78 8.71
N GLY A 246 20.78 13.48 8.02
CA GLY A 246 20.93 13.79 6.59
C GLY A 246 19.90 13.07 5.71
N LEU A 247 19.66 11.77 5.95
CA LEU A 247 18.65 11.01 5.21
C LEU A 247 17.23 11.43 5.59
N GLY A 248 16.98 11.74 6.87
CA GLY A 248 15.69 12.27 7.32
C GLY A 248 15.39 13.65 6.72
N PHE A 249 16.39 14.53 6.66
CA PHE A 249 16.29 15.85 6.04
C PHE A 249 16.07 15.73 4.53
N LEU A 250 16.79 14.84 3.84
CA LEU A 250 16.58 14.58 2.41
C LEU A 250 15.13 14.12 2.16
N GLY A 251 14.64 13.19 2.97
CA GLY A 251 13.26 12.74 2.88
C GLY A 251 12.24 13.85 3.14
N TYR A 252 12.45 14.64 4.20
CA TYR A 252 11.64 15.82 4.51
C TYR A 252 11.63 16.82 3.36
N HIS A 253 12.79 17.16 2.80
CA HIS A 253 12.92 18.11 1.71
C HIS A 253 12.21 17.61 0.45
N THR A 254 12.40 16.35 0.08
CA THR A 254 11.68 15.78 -1.07
C THR A 254 10.17 15.79 -0.84
N LEU A 255 9.69 15.39 0.34
CA LEU A 255 8.26 15.34 0.64
C LEU A 255 7.61 16.72 0.80
N TYR A 256 8.24 17.69 1.45
CA TYR A 256 7.58 18.95 1.80
C TYR A 256 8.02 20.14 0.94
N VAL A 257 9.06 19.99 0.12
CA VAL A 257 9.58 21.08 -0.72
C VAL A 257 9.53 20.69 -2.21
N GLU A 258 10.22 19.62 -2.61
CA GLU A 258 10.35 19.24 -4.03
C GLU A 258 9.00 18.78 -4.61
N LEU A 259 8.36 17.79 -3.97
CA LEU A 259 7.10 17.24 -4.48
C LEU A 259 5.96 18.28 -4.55
N PRO A 260 5.71 19.12 -3.53
CA PRO A 260 4.70 20.16 -3.61
C PRO A 260 4.96 21.18 -4.71
N ALA A 261 6.23 21.61 -4.88
CA ALA A 261 6.58 22.62 -5.86
C ALA A 261 6.50 22.10 -7.30
N ASP A 262 6.98 20.88 -7.54
CA ASP A 262 7.12 20.35 -8.91
C ASP A 262 5.87 19.62 -9.41
N ARG A 263 5.10 18.99 -8.51
CA ARG A 263 3.98 18.12 -8.89
C ARG A 263 2.64 18.52 -8.29
N GLY A 264 2.67 19.33 -7.22
CA GLY A 264 1.59 19.34 -6.25
C GLY A 264 1.59 18.05 -5.44
N ILE A 265 1.42 18.17 -4.12
CA ILE A 265 0.99 17.01 -3.34
C ILE A 265 -0.52 17.03 -3.31
N GLU A 266 -1.11 15.92 -3.73
CA GLU A 266 -2.53 15.62 -3.60
C GLU A 266 -2.81 15.34 -2.13
N TRP A 267 -2.83 16.40 -1.33
CA TRP A 267 -3.46 16.35 -0.02
C TRP A 267 -4.95 16.20 -0.24
N THR A 268 -5.58 15.29 0.48
CA THR A 268 -7.03 15.20 0.47
C THR A 268 -7.62 16.54 0.88
N ASP A 269 -8.24 17.24 -0.07
CA ASP A 269 -8.83 18.55 0.16
C ASP A 269 -10.03 18.40 1.11
N PRO A 270 -10.00 19.01 2.31
CA PRO A 270 -11.10 18.94 3.25
C PRO A 270 -12.42 19.43 2.64
N ALA A 271 -12.39 20.43 1.76
CA ALA A 271 -13.58 20.95 1.09
C ALA A 271 -14.21 19.90 0.16
N LYS A 272 -13.39 19.13 -0.56
CA LYS A 272 -13.88 18.00 -1.38
C LYS A 272 -14.55 16.92 -0.53
N ILE A 273 -14.00 16.59 0.64
CA ILE A 273 -14.66 15.64 1.56
C ILE A 273 -16.00 16.22 2.03
N ALA A 274 -16.02 17.47 2.48
CA ALA A 274 -17.24 18.10 2.99
C ALA A 274 -18.36 18.16 1.94
N ASP A 275 -18.04 18.58 0.71
CA ASP A 275 -19.03 18.66 -0.37
C ASP A 275 -19.56 17.27 -0.76
N ALA A 276 -18.69 16.26 -0.80
CA ALA A 276 -19.10 14.89 -1.09
C ALA A 276 -19.96 14.29 0.05
N GLN A 277 -19.65 14.60 1.31
CA GLN A 277 -20.49 14.25 2.47
C GLN A 277 -21.84 14.97 2.44
N ALA A 278 -21.89 16.24 2.01
CA ALA A 278 -23.13 16.98 1.81
C ALA A 278 -24.01 16.29 0.75
N ALA A 279 -23.41 15.81 -0.34
CA ALA A 279 -24.12 15.05 -1.37
C ALA A 279 -24.66 13.72 -0.83
N ALA A 280 -23.88 12.99 -0.03
CA ALA A 280 -24.33 11.77 0.62
C ALA A 280 -25.54 12.02 1.54
N ALA A 281 -25.45 13.04 2.39
CA ALA A 281 -26.53 13.46 3.29
C ALA A 281 -27.79 13.87 2.52
N TYR A 282 -27.64 14.61 1.42
CA TYR A 282 -28.76 14.96 0.53
C TYR A 282 -29.43 13.72 -0.06
N LEU A 283 -28.67 12.75 -0.58
CA LEU A 283 -29.22 11.54 -1.18
C LEU A 283 -30.04 10.72 -0.16
N ASP A 284 -29.55 10.65 1.07
CA ASP A 284 -30.27 9.99 2.17
C ASP A 284 -31.54 10.78 2.56
N ALA A 285 -31.43 12.10 2.74
CA ALA A 285 -32.56 12.96 3.07
C ALA A 285 -33.65 12.98 1.99
N ALA A 286 -33.26 12.91 0.72
CA ALA A 286 -34.17 12.87 -0.43
C ALA A 286 -34.76 11.46 -0.66
N GLY A 287 -34.40 10.48 0.18
CA GLY A 287 -34.92 9.11 0.09
C GLY A 287 -34.50 8.39 -1.19
N ILE A 288 -33.34 8.73 -1.78
CA ILE A 288 -32.89 8.13 -3.03
C ILE A 288 -32.41 6.69 -2.76
N PRO A 289 -33.10 5.65 -3.27
CA PRO A 289 -32.77 4.25 -2.96
C PRO A 289 -31.34 3.92 -3.35
N ARG A 290 -30.60 3.14 -2.54
CA ARG A 290 -29.15 2.87 -2.71
C ARG A 290 -28.76 2.23 -4.06
N THR A 291 -29.73 1.56 -4.67
CA THR A 291 -29.65 0.92 -5.99
C THR A 291 -29.90 1.88 -7.16
N SER A 292 -30.43 3.09 -6.91
CA SER A 292 -30.67 4.07 -7.96
C SER A 292 -29.35 4.68 -8.46
N PRO A 293 -29.19 4.86 -9.78
CA PRO A 293 -28.02 5.51 -10.34
C PRO A 293 -27.99 7.00 -9.98
N VAL A 294 -26.81 7.47 -9.57
CA VAL A 294 -26.53 8.89 -9.31
C VAL A 294 -25.36 9.35 -10.17
N VAL A 295 -25.44 10.57 -10.70
CA VAL A 295 -24.41 11.17 -11.54
C VAL A 295 -23.80 12.39 -10.84
N PHE A 296 -22.49 12.34 -10.62
CA PHE A 296 -21.72 13.50 -10.21
C PHE A 296 -21.10 14.16 -11.44
N VAL A 297 -21.42 15.44 -11.65
CA VAL A 297 -20.88 16.24 -12.75
C VAL A 297 -19.63 16.95 -12.25
N VAL A 298 -18.47 16.40 -12.61
CA VAL A 298 -17.15 16.88 -12.20
C VAL A 298 -16.43 17.50 -13.38
N ASP A 299 -15.53 18.44 -13.14
CA ASP A 299 -14.72 19.04 -14.19
C ASP A 299 -13.37 19.49 -13.64
N ASP A 300 -12.31 19.24 -14.40
CA ASP A 300 -10.95 19.69 -14.09
C ASP A 300 -10.36 20.42 -15.29
N LEU A 301 -10.09 21.71 -15.10
CA LEU A 301 -9.43 22.58 -16.07
C LEU A 301 -7.94 22.78 -15.77
N GLY A 302 -7.43 22.07 -14.75
CA GLY A 302 -6.05 22.07 -14.36
C GLY A 302 -5.12 21.41 -15.40
N PRO A 303 -3.81 21.37 -15.11
CA PRO A 303 -2.83 20.87 -16.07
C PRO A 303 -2.86 19.34 -16.27
N ASN A 304 -3.56 18.58 -15.41
CA ASN A 304 -3.53 17.11 -15.42
C ASN A 304 -4.90 16.43 -15.18
N PRO A 305 -5.94 16.72 -16.00
CA PRO A 305 -7.28 16.17 -15.81
C PRO A 305 -7.31 14.65 -15.87
N LEU A 306 -6.35 14.03 -16.56
CA LEU A 306 -6.25 12.58 -16.68
C LEU A 306 -6.08 11.87 -15.33
N SER A 307 -5.40 12.50 -14.37
CA SER A 307 -5.17 11.97 -13.02
C SER A 307 -6.23 12.46 -12.04
N TYR A 308 -6.53 13.77 -12.07
CA TYR A 308 -7.43 14.40 -11.09
C TYR A 308 -8.88 13.95 -11.20
N VAL A 309 -9.42 13.72 -12.39
CA VAL A 309 -10.83 13.32 -12.53
C VAL A 309 -11.09 11.90 -11.96
N PRO A 310 -10.26 10.87 -12.22
CA PRO A 310 -10.35 9.60 -11.50
C PRO A 310 -10.17 9.74 -9.99
N GLU A 311 -9.28 10.62 -9.53
CA GLU A 311 -9.09 10.90 -8.10
C GLU A 311 -10.35 11.49 -7.46
N MET A 312 -10.99 12.47 -8.12
CA MET A 312 -12.29 13.01 -7.73
C MET A 312 -13.35 11.89 -7.60
N ALA A 313 -13.36 10.93 -8.52
CA ALA A 313 -14.23 9.75 -8.42
C ALA A 313 -13.95 8.91 -7.19
N TYR A 314 -12.69 8.69 -6.83
CA TYR A 314 -12.31 7.95 -5.64
C TYR A 314 -12.70 8.69 -4.36
N LEU A 315 -12.51 10.01 -4.31
CA LEU A 315 -12.92 10.85 -3.18
C LEU A 315 -14.43 10.88 -2.98
N ILE A 316 -15.22 11.00 -4.05
CA ILE A 316 -16.67 10.92 -3.95
C ILE A 316 -17.09 9.54 -3.43
N ARG A 317 -16.50 8.47 -3.96
CA ARG A 317 -16.84 7.10 -3.55
C ARG A 317 -16.39 6.76 -2.13
N SER A 318 -15.33 7.38 -1.61
CA SER A 318 -14.80 7.06 -0.28
C SER A 318 -15.71 7.52 0.87
N VAL A 319 -16.59 8.49 0.62
CA VAL A 319 -17.57 8.98 1.61
C VAL A 319 -18.96 8.40 1.41
N LEU A 320 -19.21 7.72 0.29
CA LEU A 320 -20.48 7.08 0.01
C LEU A 320 -20.54 5.69 0.64
N PRO A 321 -21.72 5.22 1.03
CA PRO A 321 -21.87 3.84 1.49
C PRO A 321 -21.45 2.82 0.43
N ALA A 322 -20.91 1.67 0.86
CA ALA A 322 -20.35 0.67 -0.06
C ALA A 322 -21.34 0.19 -1.15
N ASP A 323 -22.61 0.03 -0.79
CA ASP A 323 -23.69 -0.38 -1.70
C ASP A 323 -24.12 0.70 -2.71
N ARG A 324 -23.73 1.96 -2.48
CA ARG A 324 -23.93 3.10 -3.39
C ARG A 324 -22.83 3.22 -4.44
N ILE A 325 -21.60 2.75 -4.14
CA ILE A 325 -20.41 2.95 -4.98
C ILE A 325 -20.64 2.43 -6.41
N VAL A 326 -21.24 1.25 -6.56
CA VAL A 326 -21.50 0.62 -7.87
C VAL A 326 -22.54 1.37 -8.71
N ASN A 327 -23.39 2.17 -8.07
CA ASN A 327 -24.43 2.98 -8.71
C ASN A 327 -24.03 4.46 -8.81
N THR A 328 -22.75 4.77 -8.58
CA THR A 328 -22.20 6.13 -8.62
C THR A 328 -21.40 6.33 -9.91
N HIS A 329 -21.93 7.20 -10.76
CA HIS A 329 -21.39 7.51 -12.07
C HIS A 329 -20.85 8.94 -12.11
N LEU A 330 -19.87 9.17 -12.98
CA LEU A 330 -19.30 10.50 -13.17
C LEU A 330 -19.53 10.95 -14.59
N TYR A 331 -20.00 12.18 -14.74
CA TYR A 331 -19.93 12.93 -15.98
C TYR A 331 -18.77 13.91 -15.88
N VAL A 332 -17.92 13.95 -16.91
CA VAL A 332 -16.74 14.84 -16.96
C VAL A 332 -17.07 16.02 -17.85
N GLY A 333 -17.32 17.17 -17.22
CA GLY A 333 -17.35 18.47 -17.89
C GLY A 333 -18.48 19.40 -17.47
N ASP A 334 -19.06 20.04 -18.47
CA ASP A 334 -19.97 21.16 -18.32
C ASP A 334 -21.37 20.68 -17.88
N PRO A 335 -21.90 21.14 -16.73
CA PRO A 335 -23.25 20.80 -16.28
C PRO A 335 -24.36 21.08 -17.29
N VAL A 336 -24.23 22.13 -18.10
CA VAL A 336 -25.23 22.49 -19.13
C VAL A 336 -25.23 21.45 -20.24
N ARG A 337 -24.04 21.02 -20.71
CA ARG A 337 -23.94 19.95 -21.71
C ARG A 337 -24.44 18.60 -21.19
N TYR A 338 -24.25 18.32 -19.91
CA TYR A 338 -24.86 17.15 -19.27
C TYR A 338 -26.39 17.18 -19.39
N LEU A 339 -27.02 18.32 -19.06
CA LEU A 339 -28.47 18.51 -19.18
C LEU A 339 -28.98 18.41 -20.63
N GLU A 340 -28.16 18.82 -21.60
CA GLU A 340 -28.42 18.62 -23.03
C GLU A 340 -28.22 17.15 -23.51
N GLY A 341 -27.72 16.27 -22.64
CA GLY A 341 -27.41 14.89 -22.99
C GLY A 341 -26.24 14.75 -23.96
N ARG A 342 -25.25 15.66 -23.89
CA ARG A 342 -24.07 15.70 -24.76
C ARG A 342 -22.77 15.55 -23.96
N PRO A 343 -21.70 14.97 -24.56
CA PRO A 343 -20.38 14.98 -23.94
C PRO A 343 -19.75 16.38 -23.99
N THR A 344 -18.91 16.67 -23.00
CA THR A 344 -18.00 17.82 -23.05
C THR A 344 -16.65 17.37 -23.60
N PHE A 345 -16.26 17.96 -24.72
CA PHE A 345 -14.92 17.81 -25.29
C PHE A 345 -14.25 19.18 -25.35
N ARG A 346 -12.96 19.24 -25.03
CA ARG A 346 -12.16 20.46 -24.97
C ARG A 346 -10.82 20.22 -25.67
N PRO A 347 -10.38 21.13 -26.55
CA PRO A 347 -9.09 20.99 -27.22
C PRO A 347 -7.89 21.12 -26.27
N SER A 348 -8.10 21.68 -25.07
CA SER A 348 -7.07 21.83 -24.03
C SER A 348 -7.67 21.60 -22.63
N PRO A 349 -6.96 20.88 -21.73
CA PRO A 349 -5.72 20.15 -21.97
C PRO A 349 -5.92 18.96 -22.94
N PRO A 350 -4.93 18.55 -23.75
CA PRO A 350 -5.09 17.45 -24.71
C PRO A 350 -5.49 16.10 -24.10
N THR A 351 -5.34 15.95 -22.79
CA THR A 351 -5.69 14.74 -22.04
C THR A 351 -7.11 14.75 -21.46
N TYR A 352 -7.82 15.88 -21.54
CA TYR A 352 -9.18 16.04 -21.02
C TYR A 352 -10.17 15.06 -21.65
N ASP A 353 -10.18 15.03 -22.99
CA ASP A 353 -11.14 14.25 -23.78
C ASP A 353 -11.01 12.74 -23.55
N GLN A 354 -9.85 12.26 -23.09
CA GLN A 354 -9.67 10.84 -22.75
C GLN A 354 -10.55 10.42 -21.56
N ASN A 355 -10.66 11.27 -20.54
CA ASN A 355 -11.57 11.01 -19.43
C ASN A 355 -13.02 11.19 -19.84
N ALA A 356 -13.36 12.25 -20.55
CA ALA A 356 -14.71 12.43 -21.08
C ALA A 356 -15.16 11.21 -21.90
N ALA A 357 -14.34 10.73 -22.83
CA ALA A 357 -14.61 9.53 -23.63
C ALA A 357 -14.70 8.25 -22.80
N ARG A 358 -13.90 8.12 -21.72
CA ARG A 358 -13.93 6.97 -20.81
C ARG A 358 -15.22 6.89 -19.99
N PHE A 359 -15.68 8.01 -19.44
CA PHE A 359 -16.83 8.04 -18.54
C PHE A 359 -18.17 8.20 -19.26
N TRP A 360 -18.19 8.84 -20.43
CA TRP A 360 -19.40 9.15 -21.18
C TRP A 360 -20.30 7.95 -21.52
N PRO A 361 -19.80 6.78 -21.98
CA PRO A 361 -20.66 5.66 -22.36
C PRO A 361 -21.59 5.19 -21.23
N ALA A 362 -21.10 5.16 -19.99
CA ALA A 362 -21.88 4.78 -18.82
C ALA A 362 -22.98 5.82 -18.52
N VAL A 363 -22.64 7.11 -18.54
CA VAL A 363 -23.62 8.19 -18.30
C VAL A 363 -24.68 8.24 -19.39
N ARG A 364 -24.27 8.13 -20.66
CA ARG A 364 -25.19 8.13 -21.81
C ARG A 364 -26.27 7.05 -21.70
N ALA A 365 -25.90 5.85 -21.24
CA ALA A 365 -26.84 4.75 -21.03
C ALA A 365 -27.88 5.03 -19.91
N LEU A 366 -27.57 5.96 -18.99
CA LEU A 366 -28.43 6.31 -17.86
C LEU A 366 -29.34 7.49 -18.15
N LEU A 367 -29.00 8.38 -19.08
CA LEU A 367 -29.79 9.59 -19.38
C LEU A 367 -31.29 9.33 -19.57
N PRO A 368 -31.75 8.27 -20.28
CA PRO A 368 -33.19 8.00 -20.42
C PRO A 368 -33.91 7.73 -19.10
N ARG A 369 -33.19 7.26 -18.08
CA ARG A 369 -33.73 6.96 -16.74
C ARG A 369 -33.80 8.19 -15.84
N ARG A 370 -33.32 9.35 -16.32
CA ARG A 370 -33.27 10.61 -15.58
C ARG A 370 -32.69 10.44 -14.15
N PRO A 371 -31.42 9.99 -14.03
CA PRO A 371 -30.79 9.77 -12.73
C PRO A 371 -30.68 11.08 -11.93
N VAL A 372 -30.57 10.99 -10.61
CA VAL A 372 -30.24 12.17 -9.80
C VAL A 372 -28.85 12.65 -10.21
N ALA A 373 -28.73 13.95 -10.48
CA ALA A 373 -27.51 14.56 -10.97
C ALA A 373 -27.12 15.78 -10.15
N MET A 374 -25.85 15.86 -9.77
CA MET A 374 -25.37 16.86 -8.81
C MET A 374 -24.04 17.47 -9.24
N VAL A 375 -23.82 18.73 -8.86
CA VAL A 375 -22.56 19.46 -9.00
C VAL A 375 -22.08 19.85 -7.61
N LEU A 376 -20.81 19.59 -7.33
CA LEU A 376 -20.17 19.93 -6.06
C LEU A 376 -19.19 21.08 -6.26
N ALA A 377 -19.15 22.03 -5.33
CA ALA A 377 -18.34 23.25 -5.47
C ALA A 377 -16.85 22.96 -5.65
N SER A 378 -16.31 22.04 -4.86
CA SER A 378 -14.88 21.69 -4.90
C SER A 378 -14.50 20.73 -6.04
N PHE A 379 -15.45 20.32 -6.86
CA PHE A 379 -15.25 19.35 -7.96
C PHE A 379 -15.61 19.91 -9.34
N ASN A 380 -16.17 21.11 -9.42
CA ASN A 380 -16.55 21.71 -10.68
C ASN A 380 -16.42 23.24 -10.63
N PRO A 381 -15.50 23.86 -11.40
CA PRO A 381 -15.31 25.30 -11.43
C PRO A 381 -16.54 26.08 -11.88
N ALA A 382 -17.50 25.44 -12.58
CA ALA A 382 -18.74 26.09 -13.00
C ALA A 382 -19.75 26.30 -11.84
N PHE A 383 -19.50 25.72 -10.64
CA PHE A 383 -20.44 25.77 -9.52
C PHE A 383 -20.88 27.19 -9.16
N GLY A 384 -19.93 28.13 -9.02
CA GLY A 384 -20.25 29.50 -8.61
C GLY A 384 -21.14 30.24 -9.60
N ALA A 385 -20.84 30.11 -10.89
CA ALA A 385 -21.66 30.67 -11.96
C ALA A 385 -23.05 30.02 -12.03
N LEU A 386 -23.11 28.70 -11.84
CA LEU A 386 -24.36 27.95 -11.85
C LEU A 386 -25.25 28.29 -10.65
N ALA A 387 -24.68 28.44 -9.45
CA ALA A 387 -25.39 28.85 -8.24
C ALA A 387 -25.99 30.26 -8.40
N ALA A 388 -25.27 31.17 -9.06
CA ALA A 388 -25.75 32.53 -9.31
C ALA A 388 -26.88 32.56 -10.36
N ALA A 389 -26.78 31.75 -11.42
CA ALA A 389 -27.78 31.67 -12.48
C ALA A 389 -29.05 30.91 -12.05
N HIS A 390 -28.92 29.91 -11.16
CA HIS A 390 -30.00 29.05 -10.69
C HIS A 390 -29.99 28.91 -9.17
N PRO A 391 -30.36 29.96 -8.41
CA PRO A 391 -30.38 29.92 -6.95
C PRO A 391 -31.30 28.83 -6.40
N ASP A 392 -32.36 28.48 -7.15
CA ASP A 392 -33.34 27.44 -6.82
C ASP A 392 -32.80 26.00 -6.96
N TRP A 393 -31.62 25.81 -7.55
CA TRP A 393 -30.97 24.49 -7.67
C TRP A 393 -30.00 24.20 -6.52
N VAL A 394 -29.66 25.23 -5.74
CA VAL A 394 -28.77 25.11 -4.58
C VAL A 394 -29.55 24.49 -3.42
N VAL A 395 -29.18 23.27 -3.03
CA VAL A 395 -29.86 22.54 -1.94
C VAL A 395 -29.07 22.57 -0.63
N GLY A 396 -27.83 23.08 -0.65
CA GLY A 396 -26.97 23.17 0.51
C GLY A 396 -25.65 23.84 0.20
N ARG A 397 -24.82 24.05 1.22
CA ARG A 397 -23.47 24.60 1.03
C ARG A 397 -22.64 23.67 0.16
N GLY A 398 -22.18 24.18 -0.97
CA GLY A 398 -21.32 23.42 -1.90
C GLY A 398 -22.03 22.38 -2.77
N LEU A 399 -23.37 22.35 -2.79
CA LEU A 399 -24.15 21.33 -3.51
C LEU A 399 -25.27 21.94 -4.36
N ILE A 400 -25.25 21.63 -5.66
CA ILE A 400 -26.31 21.91 -6.62
C ILE A 400 -26.89 20.59 -7.12
N VAL A 401 -28.23 20.51 -7.20
CA VAL A 401 -28.93 19.36 -7.80
C VAL A 401 -29.47 19.79 -9.17
N LEU A 402 -28.85 19.27 -10.23
CA LEU A 402 -29.27 19.51 -11.62
C LEU A 402 -30.57 18.77 -11.95
N GLN A 403 -30.73 17.56 -11.41
CA GLN A 403 -31.87 16.69 -11.64
C GLN A 403 -32.14 15.87 -10.37
N GLY A 404 -33.36 15.92 -9.84
CA GLY A 404 -33.75 15.23 -8.61
C GLY A 404 -34.68 16.06 -7.72
N PRO A 405 -35.13 15.51 -6.57
CA PRO A 405 -35.96 16.24 -5.61
C PRO A 405 -35.24 17.46 -5.05
N ARG A 406 -35.90 18.62 -5.02
CA ARG A 406 -35.37 19.83 -4.40
C ARG A 406 -35.89 19.91 -2.96
N LEU A 407 -35.05 19.53 -2.01
CA LEU A 407 -35.39 19.62 -0.60
C LEU A 407 -35.24 21.08 -0.14
N ALA A 408 -36.29 21.61 0.48
CA ALA A 408 -36.20 22.90 1.15
C ALA A 408 -35.49 22.70 2.49
N GLY A 409 -34.25 23.16 2.60
CA GLY A 409 -33.49 23.09 3.85
C GLY A 409 -32.03 22.74 3.62
N HIS A 410 -31.17 23.47 4.33
CA HIS A 410 -29.74 23.23 4.29
C HIS A 410 -29.44 21.99 5.12
N SER A 411 -29.14 20.86 4.47
CA SER A 411 -28.46 19.77 5.17
C SER A 411 -27.06 20.27 5.49
N ALA A 412 -26.80 20.65 6.74
CA ALA A 412 -25.45 20.98 7.16
C ALA A 412 -24.58 19.73 6.97
N PRO A 413 -23.45 19.82 6.26
CA PRO A 413 -22.55 18.69 6.16
C PRO A 413 -22.13 18.26 7.58
N PRO A 414 -21.92 16.96 7.82
CA PRO A 414 -21.33 16.52 9.08
C PRO A 414 -20.01 17.26 9.30
N ALA A 415 -19.71 17.57 10.55
CA ALA A 415 -18.45 18.22 10.88
C ALA A 415 -17.30 17.32 10.41
N LEU A 416 -16.39 17.89 9.60
CA LEU A 416 -15.16 17.19 9.27
C LEU A 416 -14.38 16.92 10.56
N PRO A 417 -13.77 15.73 10.70
CA PRO A 417 -12.83 15.50 11.77
C PRO A 417 -11.77 16.61 11.76
N SER A 418 -11.55 17.25 12.91
CA SER A 418 -10.47 18.22 13.03
C SER A 418 -9.15 17.54 12.71
N PHE A 419 -8.36 18.12 11.81
CA PHE A 419 -7.02 17.61 11.54
C PHE A 419 -6.19 17.73 12.83
N PRO A 420 -5.71 16.62 13.39
CA PRO A 420 -4.84 16.70 14.54
C PRO A 420 -3.57 17.44 14.10
N GLY A 421 -3.11 18.42 14.88
CA GLY A 421 -1.82 19.05 14.62
C GLY A 421 -0.68 18.01 14.58
N PRO A 422 0.55 18.38 14.17
CA PRO A 422 1.65 17.44 14.00
C PRO A 422 1.89 16.49 15.18
N ALA A 423 1.74 16.98 16.41
CA ALA A 423 1.84 16.17 17.63
C ALA A 423 0.71 15.12 17.75
N GLY A 424 -0.53 15.50 17.38
CA GLY A 424 -1.66 14.58 17.37
C GLY A 424 -1.53 13.53 16.28
N LEU A 425 -1.01 13.88 15.09
CA LEU A 425 -0.66 12.89 14.06
C LEU A 425 0.42 11.92 14.53
N ALA A 426 1.48 12.43 15.17
CA ALA A 426 2.53 11.58 15.72
C ALA A 426 1.99 10.62 16.78
N LEU A 427 1.10 11.11 17.66
CA LEU A 427 0.42 10.30 18.67
C LEU A 427 -0.48 9.24 18.03
N LEU A 428 -1.31 9.60 17.05
CA LEU A 428 -2.18 8.65 16.34
C LEU A 428 -1.37 7.59 15.57
N GLY A 429 -0.28 7.99 14.93
CA GLY A 429 0.64 7.06 14.26
C GLY A 429 1.27 6.08 15.25
N ALA A 430 1.79 6.59 16.37
CA ALA A 430 2.35 5.76 17.44
C ALA A 430 1.30 4.83 18.06
N ALA A 431 0.09 5.34 18.33
CA ALA A 431 -1.04 4.56 18.86
C ALA A 431 -1.49 3.48 17.87
N THR A 432 -1.51 3.77 16.57
CA THR A 432 -1.85 2.79 15.52
C THR A 432 -0.80 1.67 15.48
N VAL A 433 0.49 2.00 15.47
CA VAL A 433 1.57 1.01 15.51
C VAL A 433 1.52 0.18 16.79
N ALA A 434 1.24 0.81 17.93
CA ALA A 434 1.08 0.13 19.22
C ALA A 434 -0.14 -0.82 19.21
N ALA A 435 -1.29 -0.37 18.70
CA ALA A 435 -2.50 -1.20 18.59
C ALA A 435 -2.26 -2.41 17.68
N LEU A 436 -1.68 -2.21 16.49
CA LEU A 436 -1.30 -3.30 15.60
C LEU A 436 -0.27 -4.23 16.27
N GLY A 437 0.70 -3.68 16.99
CA GLY A 437 1.66 -4.46 17.79
C GLY A 437 0.98 -5.33 18.84
N LEU A 438 0.03 -4.79 19.60
CA LEU A 438 -0.73 -5.52 20.61
C LEU A 438 -1.59 -6.63 20.00
N ILE A 439 -2.25 -6.37 18.86
CA ILE A 439 -3.02 -7.38 18.12
C ILE A 439 -2.08 -8.50 17.64
N GLY A 440 -0.90 -8.15 17.12
CA GLY A 440 0.00 -9.09 16.47
C GLY A 440 1.01 -9.81 17.38
N ILE A 441 1.23 -9.37 18.62
CA ILE A 441 2.32 -9.92 19.46
C ILE A 441 2.14 -11.40 19.78
N GLY A 442 0.90 -11.84 20.05
CA GLY A 442 0.60 -13.25 20.30
C GLY A 442 0.85 -14.13 19.06
N TRP A 443 0.42 -13.65 17.89
CA TRP A 443 0.67 -14.32 16.60
C TRP A 443 2.16 -14.40 16.27
N ALA A 444 2.89 -13.30 16.43
CA ALA A 444 4.32 -13.24 16.23
C ALA A 444 5.04 -14.24 17.16
N TRP A 445 4.69 -14.26 18.45
CA TRP A 445 5.27 -15.18 19.42
C TRP A 445 5.02 -16.66 19.08
N ALA A 446 3.80 -16.98 18.67
CA ALA A 446 3.39 -18.33 18.35
C ALA A 446 4.01 -18.87 17.06
N LEU A 447 4.03 -18.05 16.01
CA LEU A 447 4.38 -18.47 14.65
C LEU A 447 5.86 -18.29 14.33
N LEU A 448 6.55 -17.36 15.00
CA LEU A 448 7.98 -17.19 14.81
C LEU A 448 8.76 -18.36 15.43
N PRO A 449 9.92 -18.70 14.85
CA PRO A 449 10.88 -19.59 15.50
C PRO A 449 11.30 -19.02 16.87
N PRO A 450 12.00 -19.80 17.73
CA PRO A 450 12.59 -19.25 18.95
C PRO A 450 13.54 -18.08 18.62
N THR A 451 13.08 -16.87 18.91
CA THR A 451 13.79 -15.60 18.66
C THR A 451 13.87 -14.75 19.93
N ARG A 452 14.59 -13.64 19.84
CA ARG A 452 14.65 -12.64 20.92
C ARG A 452 13.34 -11.87 21.00
N LEU A 453 12.96 -11.43 22.20
CA LEU A 453 11.75 -10.62 22.42
C LEU A 453 11.69 -9.40 21.49
N PHE A 454 12.83 -8.74 21.28
CA PHE A 454 12.93 -7.61 20.36
C PHE A 454 12.48 -7.97 18.92
N GLU A 455 12.81 -9.15 18.41
CA GLU A 455 12.39 -9.59 17.07
C GLU A 455 10.88 -9.82 17.00
N VAL A 456 10.31 -10.39 18.07
CA VAL A 456 8.85 -10.57 18.18
C VAL A 456 8.14 -9.22 18.19
N VAL A 457 8.56 -8.31 19.07
CA VAL A 457 7.97 -6.96 19.19
C VAL A 457 8.12 -6.18 17.89
N SER A 458 9.27 -6.30 17.21
CA SER A 458 9.51 -5.60 15.93
C SER A 458 8.62 -6.08 14.79
N LEU A 459 8.26 -7.38 14.78
CA LEU A 459 7.41 -7.97 13.75
C LEU A 459 5.92 -7.94 14.12
N ALA A 460 5.59 -7.72 15.39
CA ALA A 460 4.23 -7.73 15.89
C ALA A 460 3.29 -6.81 15.09
N PRO A 461 3.63 -5.56 14.73
CA PRO A 461 2.73 -4.73 13.93
C PRO A 461 2.36 -5.35 12.57
N ALA A 462 3.29 -6.00 11.87
CA ALA A 462 3.01 -6.65 10.59
C ALA A 462 2.08 -7.87 10.76
N PHE A 463 2.26 -8.66 11.81
CA PHE A 463 1.31 -9.72 12.16
C PHE A 463 -0.05 -9.16 12.55
N GLY A 464 -0.09 -8.04 13.28
CA GLY A 464 -1.33 -7.36 13.66
C GLY A 464 -2.10 -6.89 12.45
N THR A 465 -1.44 -6.23 11.51
CA THR A 465 -2.01 -5.85 10.21
C THR A 465 -2.54 -7.07 9.48
N ALA A 466 -1.75 -8.14 9.37
CA ALA A 466 -2.17 -9.34 8.64
C ALA A 466 -3.42 -9.97 9.26
N MET A 467 -3.45 -10.09 10.59
CA MET A 467 -4.56 -10.72 11.31
C MET A 467 -5.79 -9.83 11.38
N LEU A 468 -5.63 -8.51 11.40
CA LEU A 468 -6.74 -7.58 11.31
C LEU A 468 -7.43 -7.68 9.94
N VAL A 469 -6.64 -7.77 8.84
CA VAL A 469 -7.19 -8.01 7.49
C VAL A 469 -7.95 -9.34 7.43
N VAL A 470 -7.32 -10.44 7.85
CA VAL A 470 -7.97 -11.77 7.81
C VAL A 470 -9.23 -11.81 8.68
N THR A 471 -9.17 -11.26 9.90
CA THR A 471 -10.31 -11.27 10.83
C THR A 471 -11.43 -10.39 10.32
N GLY A 472 -11.13 -9.19 9.80
CA GLY A 472 -12.11 -8.32 9.18
C GLY A 472 -12.84 -8.99 8.02
N LEU A 473 -12.12 -9.74 7.18
CA LEU A 473 -12.72 -10.50 6.09
C LEU A 473 -13.61 -11.64 6.58
N VAL A 474 -13.19 -12.38 7.60
CA VAL A 474 -14.02 -13.45 8.17
C VAL A 474 -15.30 -12.88 8.80
N ILE A 475 -15.20 -11.75 9.50
CA ILE A 475 -16.35 -11.04 10.09
C ILE A 475 -17.31 -10.56 8.99
N ASP A 476 -16.79 -9.92 7.95
CA ASP A 476 -17.57 -9.45 6.81
C ASP A 476 -18.31 -10.60 6.11
N GLN A 477 -17.63 -11.73 5.89
CA GLN A 477 -18.23 -12.92 5.28
C GLN A 477 -19.24 -13.63 6.18
N ALA A 478 -19.18 -13.42 7.49
CA ALA A 478 -20.21 -13.86 8.43
C ALA A 478 -21.47 -12.96 8.40
N GLY A 479 -21.48 -11.90 7.57
CA GLY A 479 -22.59 -10.97 7.43
C GLY A 479 -22.61 -9.85 8.47
N LEU A 480 -21.56 -9.75 9.31
CA LEU A 480 -21.39 -8.65 10.26
C LEU A 480 -20.79 -7.45 9.53
N ARG A 481 -21.49 -6.32 9.57
CA ARG A 481 -21.07 -5.16 8.79
C ARG A 481 -19.92 -4.42 9.46
N LEU A 482 -18.88 -4.15 8.67
CA LEU A 482 -17.70 -3.40 9.11
C LEU A 482 -17.96 -1.88 9.29
N ASP A 483 -19.16 -1.39 8.99
CA ASP A 483 -19.58 0.00 9.22
C ASP A 483 -20.15 0.25 10.63
N SER A 484 -20.20 -0.80 11.47
CA SER A 484 -20.81 -0.79 12.80
C SER A 484 -19.79 -1.10 13.90
N TRP A 485 -20.26 -1.14 15.16
CA TRP A 485 -19.45 -1.60 16.31
C TRP A 485 -18.89 -3.02 16.12
N ASP A 486 -19.46 -3.81 15.21
CA ASP A 486 -18.95 -5.14 14.87
C ASP A 486 -17.54 -5.10 14.26
N ALA A 487 -17.19 -4.03 13.51
CA ALA A 487 -15.80 -3.82 13.05
C ALA A 487 -14.82 -3.62 14.21
N ALA A 488 -15.26 -2.98 15.30
CA ALA A 488 -14.42 -2.78 16.47
C ALA A 488 -14.07 -4.11 17.15
N ALA A 489 -14.86 -5.17 16.94
CA ALA A 489 -14.58 -6.51 17.47
C ALA A 489 -13.43 -7.22 16.74
N ALA A 490 -13.11 -6.84 15.48
CA ALA A 490 -12.06 -7.50 14.69
C ALA A 490 -10.69 -7.47 15.40
N GLY A 491 -10.31 -6.32 15.98
CA GLY A 491 -9.06 -6.16 16.72
C GLY A 491 -8.98 -7.05 17.97
N PRO A 492 -9.93 -6.95 18.92
CA PRO A 492 -10.00 -7.80 20.10
C PRO A 492 -10.05 -9.29 19.79
N VAL A 493 -10.85 -9.71 18.80
CA VAL A 493 -10.94 -11.13 18.38
C VAL A 493 -9.59 -11.62 17.86
N ALA A 494 -8.94 -10.85 16.98
CA ALA A 494 -7.61 -11.18 16.47
C ALA A 494 -6.57 -11.24 17.60
N ALA A 495 -6.59 -10.29 18.54
CA ALA A 495 -5.68 -10.24 19.68
C ALA A 495 -5.88 -11.45 20.62
N ALA A 496 -7.12 -11.78 20.95
CA ALA A 496 -7.46 -12.90 21.83
C ALA A 496 -7.05 -14.25 21.21
N ALA A 497 -7.31 -14.45 19.92
CA ALA A 497 -6.88 -15.65 19.19
C ALA A 497 -5.34 -15.79 19.18
N GLY A 498 -4.62 -14.68 18.93
CA GLY A 498 -3.16 -14.64 18.98
C GLY A 498 -2.61 -14.95 20.37
N ALA A 499 -3.21 -14.40 21.43
CA ALA A 499 -2.82 -14.64 22.81
C ALA A 499 -3.05 -16.11 23.22
N ALA A 500 -4.19 -16.70 22.85
CA ALA A 500 -4.48 -18.11 23.09
C ALA A 500 -3.45 -19.01 22.39
N LEU A 501 -3.14 -18.74 21.12
CA LEU A 501 -2.15 -19.50 20.36
C LEU A 501 -0.74 -19.39 20.99
N ALA A 502 -0.35 -18.20 21.42
CA ALA A 502 0.92 -17.98 22.12
C ALA A 502 0.99 -18.77 23.43
N TYR A 503 -0.09 -18.78 24.21
CA TYR A 503 -0.19 -19.54 25.47
C TYR A 503 0.00 -21.04 25.25
N PHE A 504 -0.70 -21.63 24.26
CA PHE A 504 -0.53 -23.04 23.92
C PHE A 504 0.88 -23.37 23.46
N GLU A 505 1.50 -22.49 22.68
CA GLU A 505 2.88 -22.68 22.22
C GLU A 505 3.88 -22.63 23.39
N ILE A 506 3.68 -21.75 24.37
CA ILE A 506 4.50 -21.67 25.58
C ILE A 506 4.39 -22.97 26.38
N ILE A 507 3.18 -23.49 26.60
CA ILE A 507 2.96 -24.76 27.30
C ILE A 507 3.64 -25.90 26.56
N ARG A 508 3.48 -25.97 25.25
CA ARG A 508 4.07 -27.01 24.40
C ARG A 508 5.60 -27.01 24.51
N ARG A 509 6.24 -25.83 24.42
CA ARG A 509 7.70 -25.68 24.57
C ARG A 509 8.19 -26.11 25.95
N ARG A 510 7.46 -25.76 27.01
CA ARG A 510 7.79 -26.20 28.39
C ARG A 510 7.72 -27.72 28.54
N ARG A 511 6.68 -28.35 28.01
CA ARG A 511 6.52 -29.82 28.04
C ARG A 511 7.64 -30.53 27.27
N SER A 512 7.99 -30.05 26.07
CA SER A 512 9.10 -30.61 25.30
C SER A 512 10.46 -30.45 26.01
N ALA A 513 10.67 -29.32 26.70
CA ALA A 513 11.89 -29.11 27.48
C ALA A 513 11.97 -29.99 28.73
N ALA A 514 10.82 -30.31 29.35
CA ALA A 514 10.74 -31.22 30.48
C ALA A 514 10.95 -32.69 30.07
N ALA A 515 10.43 -33.11 28.91
CA ALA A 515 10.56 -34.49 28.42
C ALA A 515 11.94 -34.83 27.82
N GLY A 516 12.77 -33.82 27.54
CA GLY A 516 14.14 -33.99 27.04
C GLY A 516 15.22 -33.93 28.11
N ARG A 517 14.84 -33.82 29.39
CA ARG A 517 15.70 -33.99 30.57
C ARG A 517 15.38 -35.33 31.20
#